data_AF-A0A358Q4S8-F1
#
_entry.id   AF-A0A358Q4S8-F1
#
_cell.length_a   1.000
_cell.length_b   1.000
_cell.length_c   1.000
_cell.angle_alpha   90.00
_cell.angle_beta   90.00
_cell.angle_gamma   90.00
#
_symmetry.space_group_name_H-M   'P 1'
#
loop_
_entity.id
_entity.type
_entity.pdbx_description
1 polymer ?
#
loop_
_entity_poly.entity_id
_entity_poly.type
_entity_poly.pdbx_seq_one_letter_code
_entity_poly.pdbx_strand_id
1 'polypeptide(L)'
;MTIIYKKCLKCGSKNSVNIVYGMPSYELYQEAEAGKVKLGCCLLEPSNPEYACKDCEHEWNREQAIDHAYRKIKTIKASVGGYFGGYYDVTIDLRNLETTWNFYEGEVEETSKKSIRVSTAEAFLEELKILNLLKWKAKYIETGVCDGTQWSVEILTEGRSIKKNGDNKFPEEWQLFCRLLRKITNRKFQ
;
A
#
# COMPACT_ATOMS: atom_id res chain seq x y z
N MET A 1 4.22 3.89 -6.96
CA MET A 1 3.92 2.68 -7.77
C MET A 1 2.42 2.47 -7.73
N THR A 2 1.79 2.14 -8.86
CA THR A 2 0.34 2.02 -8.97
C THR A 2 -0.10 0.59 -8.68
N ILE A 3 -1.21 0.43 -7.96
CA ILE A 3 -1.88 -0.87 -7.76
C ILE A 3 -2.28 -1.40 -9.15
N ILE A 4 -2.04 -2.70 -9.41
CA ILE A 4 -2.35 -3.29 -10.72
C ILE A 4 -3.79 -3.80 -10.67
N TYR A 5 -4.73 -2.94 -11.04
CA TYR A 5 -6.16 -3.23 -10.98
C TYR A 5 -6.62 -4.37 -11.90
N LYS A 6 -5.98 -4.53 -13.06
CA LYS A 6 -6.32 -5.56 -14.06
C LYS A 6 -5.68 -6.93 -13.82
N LYS A 7 -5.00 -7.13 -12.69
CA LYS A 7 -4.45 -8.46 -12.35
C LYS A 7 -5.49 -9.21 -11.52
N CYS A 8 -5.88 -10.40 -11.97
CA CYS A 8 -6.82 -11.25 -11.24
C CYS A 8 -6.34 -11.51 -9.81
N LEU A 9 -7.20 -11.23 -8.84
CA LEU A 9 -6.89 -11.37 -7.42
C LEU A 9 -6.78 -12.84 -7.01
N LYS A 10 -7.52 -13.73 -7.68
CA LYS A 10 -7.62 -15.17 -7.43
C LYS A 10 -6.48 -15.99 -8.07
N CYS A 11 -6.36 -15.96 -9.40
CA CYS A 11 -5.37 -16.78 -10.12
C CYS A 11 -4.08 -16.02 -10.50
N GLY A 12 -4.04 -14.70 -10.33
CA GLY A 12 -2.87 -13.89 -10.68
C GLY A 12 -2.69 -13.63 -12.18
N SER A 13 -3.61 -14.09 -13.04
CA SER A 13 -3.59 -13.81 -14.47
C SER A 13 -3.70 -12.30 -14.77
N LYS A 14 -3.08 -11.89 -15.88
CA LYS A 14 -3.25 -10.54 -16.46
C LYS A 14 -4.30 -10.52 -17.58
N ASN A 15 -4.89 -11.68 -17.90
CA ASN A 15 -5.92 -11.84 -18.90
C ASN A 15 -7.28 -11.47 -18.30
N SER A 16 -7.49 -10.17 -18.06
CA SER A 16 -8.76 -9.63 -17.58
C SER A 16 -9.35 -8.66 -18.58
N VAL A 17 -10.67 -8.57 -18.58
CA VAL A 17 -11.44 -7.60 -19.34
C VAL A 17 -12.22 -6.68 -18.42
N ASN A 18 -12.61 -5.52 -18.94
CA ASN A 18 -13.52 -4.62 -18.21
C ASN A 18 -14.94 -5.17 -18.28
N ILE A 19 -15.72 -4.90 -17.24
CA ILE A 19 -17.16 -5.14 -17.23
C ILE A 19 -17.86 -3.82 -17.59
N VAL A 20 -18.78 -3.86 -18.54
CA VAL A 20 -19.55 -2.69 -19.00
C VAL A 20 -21.02 -2.88 -18.60
N TYR A 21 -21.56 -1.90 -17.89
CA TYR A 21 -22.93 -1.90 -17.38
C TYR A 21 -23.85 -1.02 -18.23
N GLY A 22 -25.16 -1.29 -18.14
CA GLY A 22 -26.19 -0.58 -18.89
C GLY A 22 -26.63 -1.33 -20.15
N MET A 23 -27.42 -0.67 -20.98
CA MET A 23 -27.88 -1.25 -22.25
C MET A 23 -26.76 -1.17 -23.29
N PRO A 24 -26.27 -2.31 -23.82
CA PRO A 24 -25.19 -2.29 -24.80
C PRO A 24 -25.67 -1.75 -26.15
N SER A 25 -24.79 -1.04 -26.85
CA SER A 25 -24.95 -0.84 -28.29
C SER A 25 -24.71 -2.15 -29.03
N TYR A 26 -25.11 -2.22 -30.30
CA TYR A 26 -24.83 -3.39 -31.14
C TYR A 26 -23.33 -3.69 -31.25
N GLU A 27 -22.49 -2.66 -31.40
CA GLU A 27 -21.03 -2.82 -31.44
C GLU A 27 -20.47 -3.39 -30.14
N LEU A 28 -20.92 -2.89 -28.98
CA LEU A 28 -20.48 -3.38 -27.68
C LEU A 28 -20.92 -4.83 -27.45
N TYR A 29 -22.08 -5.22 -27.98
CA TYR A 29 -22.55 -6.60 -27.96
C TYR A 29 -21.60 -7.51 -28.76
N GLN A 30 -21.19 -7.10 -29.96
CA GLN A 30 -20.19 -7.84 -30.76
C GLN A 30 -18.83 -7.95 -30.05
N GLU A 31 -18.39 -6.88 -29.36
CA GLU A 31 -17.17 -6.94 -28.56
C GLU A 31 -17.27 -7.94 -27.40
N ALA A 32 -18.44 -8.06 -26.79
CA ALA A 32 -18.70 -9.03 -25.74
C ALA A 32 -18.67 -10.47 -26.27
N GLU A 33 -19.28 -10.73 -27.43
CA GLU A 33 -19.21 -12.03 -28.12
C GLU A 33 -17.77 -12.40 -28.52
N ALA A 34 -16.99 -11.41 -28.96
CA ALA A 34 -15.54 -11.57 -29.20
C ALA A 34 -14.71 -11.70 -27.90
N GLY A 35 -15.36 -11.65 -26.73
CA GLY A 35 -14.75 -11.73 -25.41
C GLY A 35 -13.84 -10.56 -25.07
N LYS A 36 -13.92 -9.41 -25.76
CA LYS A 36 -13.07 -8.23 -25.47
C LYS A 36 -13.52 -7.49 -24.22
N VAL A 37 -14.81 -7.56 -23.91
CA VAL A 37 -15.46 -7.01 -22.71
C VAL A 37 -16.42 -8.05 -22.12
N LYS A 38 -16.82 -7.87 -20.87
CA LYS A 38 -17.94 -8.60 -20.26
C LYS A 38 -19.10 -7.64 -20.07
N LEU A 39 -20.31 -8.04 -20.43
CA LEU A 39 -21.50 -7.25 -20.15
C LEU A 39 -21.97 -7.52 -18.72
N GLY A 40 -22.15 -6.46 -17.94
CA GLY A 40 -22.76 -6.47 -16.63
C GLY A 40 -24.28 -6.33 -16.71
N CYS A 41 -24.92 -6.11 -15.56
CA CYS A 41 -26.35 -5.83 -15.50
C CYS A 41 -26.66 -4.37 -15.92
N CYS A 42 -27.95 -4.03 -15.98
CA CYS A 42 -28.38 -2.69 -16.36
C CYS A 42 -28.08 -1.63 -15.28
N LEU A 43 -27.97 -2.03 -14.01
CA LEU A 43 -27.79 -1.12 -12.88
C LEU A 43 -26.31 -0.96 -12.56
N LEU A 44 -25.85 0.29 -12.46
CA LEU A 44 -24.50 0.61 -12.02
C LEU A 44 -24.52 1.00 -10.54
N GLU A 45 -23.91 0.16 -9.70
CA GLU A 45 -23.71 0.43 -8.28
C GLU A 45 -22.21 0.57 -7.95
N PRO A 46 -21.81 1.30 -6.91
CA PRO A 46 -20.40 1.47 -6.54
C PRO A 46 -19.69 0.15 -6.20
N SER A 47 -20.42 -0.84 -5.71
CA SER A 47 -19.91 -2.18 -5.37
C SER A 47 -19.73 -3.09 -6.58
N ASN A 48 -20.27 -2.71 -7.74
CA ASN A 48 -20.25 -3.55 -8.93
C ASN A 48 -18.80 -3.88 -9.36
N PRO A 49 -18.54 -5.13 -9.76
CA PRO A 49 -17.25 -5.50 -10.33
C PRO A 49 -16.89 -4.67 -11.57
N GLU A 50 -15.64 -4.22 -11.66
CA GLU A 50 -15.16 -3.46 -12.82
C GLU A 50 -14.37 -4.34 -13.80
N TYR A 51 -13.89 -5.50 -13.33
CA TYR A 51 -13.00 -6.39 -14.06
C TYR A 51 -13.45 -7.84 -13.91
N ALA A 52 -13.29 -8.62 -14.98
CA ALA A 52 -13.49 -10.07 -14.98
C ALA A 52 -12.24 -10.77 -15.53
N CYS A 53 -11.81 -11.86 -14.89
CA CYS A 53 -10.74 -12.71 -15.40
C CYS A 53 -11.29 -13.70 -16.43
N LYS A 54 -10.61 -13.80 -17.57
CA LYS A 54 -10.97 -14.77 -18.62
C LYS A 54 -10.60 -16.21 -18.30
N ASP A 55 -9.61 -16.40 -17.43
CA ASP A 55 -9.07 -17.75 -17.17
C ASP A 55 -9.78 -18.46 -16.01
N CYS A 56 -10.33 -17.70 -15.05
CA CYS A 56 -10.95 -18.27 -13.85
C CYS A 56 -12.28 -17.60 -13.46
N GLU A 57 -12.81 -16.72 -14.32
CA GLU A 57 -14.11 -16.05 -14.20
C GLU A 57 -14.32 -15.21 -12.93
N HIS A 58 -13.26 -14.99 -12.15
CA HIS A 58 -13.35 -14.15 -10.97
C HIS A 58 -13.63 -12.71 -11.39
N GLU A 59 -14.49 -12.03 -10.64
CA GLU A 59 -14.82 -10.63 -10.86
C GLU A 59 -14.41 -9.80 -9.64
N TRP A 60 -13.96 -8.57 -9.88
CA TRP A 60 -13.57 -7.66 -8.81
C TRP A 60 -13.66 -6.19 -9.24
N ASN A 61 -13.74 -5.29 -8.27
CA ASN A 61 -13.67 -3.84 -8.47
C ASN A 61 -12.32 -3.26 -8.00
N ARG A 62 -12.13 -1.95 -8.17
CA ARG A 62 -10.90 -1.28 -7.73
C ARG A 62 -10.67 -1.36 -6.24
N GLU A 63 -11.71 -1.25 -5.43
CA GLU A 63 -11.60 -1.29 -3.97
C GLU A 63 -11.07 -2.65 -3.49
N GLN A 64 -11.62 -3.74 -4.03
CA GLN A 64 -11.14 -5.09 -3.76
C GLN A 64 -9.70 -5.30 -4.22
N ALA A 65 -9.29 -4.71 -5.36
CA ALA A 65 -7.90 -4.76 -5.80
C ALA A 65 -6.95 -3.98 -4.88
N ILE A 66 -7.41 -2.85 -4.31
CA ILE A 66 -6.66 -2.09 -3.30
C ILE A 66 -6.54 -2.92 -2.03
N ASP A 67 -7.65 -3.44 -1.52
CA ASP A 67 -7.69 -4.28 -0.32
C ASP A 67 -6.74 -5.48 -0.44
N HIS A 68 -6.82 -6.22 -1.54
CA HIS A 68 -5.92 -7.34 -1.83
C HIS A 68 -4.44 -6.94 -1.85
N ALA A 69 -4.12 -5.74 -2.34
CA ALA A 69 -2.75 -5.25 -2.38
C ALA A 69 -2.19 -4.96 -0.98
N TYR A 70 -3.01 -4.41 -0.07
CA TYR A 70 -2.62 -4.15 1.32
C TYR A 70 -2.55 -5.43 2.15
N ARG A 71 -3.48 -6.38 1.97
CA ARG A 71 -3.44 -7.68 2.66
C ARG A 71 -2.19 -8.51 2.33
N LYS A 72 -1.55 -8.25 1.18
CA LYS A 72 -0.29 -8.89 0.79
C LYS A 72 0.94 -8.31 1.46
N ILE A 73 0.82 -7.22 2.22
CA ILE A 73 1.93 -6.63 2.96
C ILE A 73 2.28 -7.56 4.12
N LYS A 74 3.56 -7.91 4.21
CA LYS A 74 4.12 -8.76 5.27
C LYS A 74 4.82 -7.94 6.32
N THR A 75 5.62 -6.98 5.86
CA THR A 75 6.51 -6.22 6.71
C THR A 75 6.61 -4.81 6.17
N ILE A 76 6.62 -3.84 7.08
CA ILE A 76 6.94 -2.45 6.78
C ILE A 76 8.15 -2.06 7.61
N LYS A 77 9.18 -1.57 6.94
CA LYS A 77 10.34 -0.96 7.55
C LYS A 77 10.31 0.52 7.24
N ALA A 78 10.42 1.36 8.26
CA ALA A 78 10.42 2.80 8.10
C ALA A 78 11.58 3.37 8.89
N SER A 79 12.24 4.36 8.32
CA SER A 79 13.31 5.08 8.99
C SER A 79 13.21 6.56 8.72
N VAL A 80 13.60 7.36 9.72
CA VAL A 80 13.69 8.81 9.60
C VAL A 80 14.75 9.32 10.57
N GLY A 81 15.55 10.28 10.12
CA GLY A 81 16.50 10.96 10.98
C GLY A 81 17.25 12.04 10.23
N GLY A 82 18.11 12.74 10.95
CA GLY A 82 18.91 13.83 10.42
C GLY A 82 20.02 14.23 11.38
N TYR A 83 20.83 15.21 10.99
CA TYR A 83 22.09 15.54 11.66
C TYR A 83 21.96 15.92 13.16
N PHE A 84 20.80 16.44 13.62
CA PHE A 84 20.62 16.97 14.99
C PHE A 84 19.45 16.35 15.80
N GLY A 85 18.95 15.15 15.48
CA GLY A 85 17.78 14.59 16.20
C GLY A 85 17.74 13.08 16.37
N GLY A 86 18.88 12.43 16.13
CA GLY A 86 18.99 10.99 16.06
C GLY A 86 18.29 10.37 14.85
N TYR A 87 18.29 9.03 14.82
CA TYR A 87 17.75 8.21 13.74
C TYR A 87 16.81 7.17 14.33
N TYR A 88 15.59 7.12 13.82
CA TYR A 88 14.56 6.15 14.21
C TYR A 88 14.43 5.07 13.15
N ASP A 89 14.42 3.81 13.55
CA ASP A 89 14.02 2.68 12.71
C ASP A 89 12.82 1.97 13.31
N VAL A 90 11.84 1.65 12.47
CA VAL A 90 10.67 0.87 12.83
C VAL A 90 10.52 -0.28 11.87
N THR A 91 10.41 -1.49 12.40
CA THR A 91 9.98 -2.67 11.65
C THR A 91 8.66 -3.16 12.22
N ILE A 92 7.64 -3.29 11.38
CA ILE A 92 6.34 -3.87 11.72
C ILE A 92 6.21 -5.15 10.91
N ASP A 93 6.29 -6.30 11.57
CA ASP A 93 6.08 -7.62 11.01
C ASP A 93 4.63 -8.06 11.26
N LEU A 94 3.81 -8.00 10.22
CA LEU A 94 2.39 -8.36 10.26
C LEU A 94 2.17 -9.87 10.23
N ARG A 95 3.18 -10.67 9.89
CA ARG A 95 3.09 -12.14 9.92
C ARG A 95 3.29 -12.67 11.32
N ASN A 96 4.31 -12.16 12.00
CA ASN A 96 4.64 -12.55 13.37
C ASN A 96 3.93 -11.67 14.40
N LEU A 97 3.16 -10.67 13.95
CA LEU A 97 2.45 -9.70 14.78
C LEU A 97 3.38 -9.05 15.80
N GLU A 98 4.47 -8.50 15.29
CA GLU A 98 5.57 -8.00 16.09
C GLU A 98 6.05 -6.65 15.56
N THR A 99 6.44 -5.76 16.47
CA THR A 99 7.07 -4.49 16.12
C THR A 99 8.42 -4.37 16.79
N THR A 100 9.41 -3.90 16.05
CA THR A 100 10.72 -3.48 16.53
C THR A 100 10.86 -2.00 16.28
N TRP A 101 11.35 -1.28 17.28
CA TRP A 101 11.65 0.14 17.22
C TRP A 101 13.07 0.32 17.73
N ASN A 102 13.90 1.04 16.97
CA ASN A 102 15.26 1.39 17.36
C ASN A 102 15.43 2.91 17.27
N PHE A 103 16.28 3.44 18.13
CA PHE A 103 16.71 4.83 18.12
C PHE A 103 18.21 4.92 18.32
N TYR A 104 18.85 5.80 17.54
CA TYR A 104 20.28 6.03 17.55
C TYR A 104 20.56 7.53 17.63
N GLU A 105 21.36 7.98 18.59
CA GLU A 105 21.82 9.36 18.70
C GLU A 105 23.23 9.41 19.32
N GLY A 106 24.25 9.65 18.51
CA GLY A 106 25.63 9.57 18.96
C GLY A 106 25.97 8.16 19.45
N GLU A 107 26.30 8.03 20.74
CA GLU A 107 26.57 6.74 21.41
C GLU A 107 25.32 6.11 22.04
N VAL A 108 24.17 6.82 22.02
CA VAL A 108 22.91 6.32 22.58
C VAL A 108 22.25 5.40 21.57
N GLU A 109 21.99 4.15 21.97
CA GLU A 109 21.17 3.19 21.23
C GLU A 109 20.06 2.66 22.15
N GLU A 110 18.82 2.79 21.70
CA GLU A 110 17.66 2.20 22.36
C GLU A 110 16.93 1.25 21.41
N THR A 111 16.52 0.09 21.92
CA THR A 111 15.71 -0.87 21.18
C THR A 111 14.49 -1.26 22.00
N SER A 112 13.33 -1.31 21.35
CA SER A 112 12.08 -1.77 21.94
C SER A 112 11.40 -2.75 21.00
N LYS A 113 11.00 -3.90 21.55
CA LYS A 113 10.33 -4.96 20.82
C LYS A 113 9.03 -5.32 21.53
N LYS A 114 7.95 -5.55 20.77
CA LYS A 114 6.66 -5.96 21.34
C LYS A 114 5.81 -6.75 20.35
N SER A 115 4.96 -7.61 20.88
CA SER A 115 3.89 -8.26 20.12
C SER A 115 2.65 -7.36 20.05
N ILE A 116 1.88 -7.48 18.97
CA ILE A 116 0.61 -6.78 18.75
C ILE A 116 -0.53 -7.78 18.54
N ARG A 117 -1.76 -7.31 18.70
CA ARG A 117 -2.95 -8.12 18.42
C ARG A 117 -3.25 -8.13 16.92
N VAL A 118 -3.94 -9.16 16.44
CA VAL A 118 -4.45 -9.25 15.06
C VAL A 118 -5.29 -8.01 14.72
N SER A 119 -6.22 -7.62 15.58
CA SER A 119 -7.07 -6.44 15.37
C SER A 119 -6.27 -5.12 15.28
N THR A 120 -5.13 -5.03 15.97
CA THR A 120 -4.22 -3.87 15.87
C THR A 120 -3.55 -3.85 14.50
N ALA A 121 -3.11 -5.00 13.98
CA ALA A 121 -2.52 -5.12 12.65
C ALA A 121 -3.54 -4.82 11.54
N GLU A 122 -4.78 -5.29 11.67
CA GLU A 122 -5.87 -5.01 10.73
C GLU A 122 -6.20 -3.51 10.69
N ALA A 123 -6.40 -2.88 11.86
CA ALA A 123 -6.65 -1.44 11.93
C ALA A 123 -5.50 -0.62 11.33
N PHE A 124 -4.25 -1.04 11.57
CA PHE A 124 -3.07 -0.41 10.97
C PHE A 124 -3.08 -0.49 9.44
N LEU A 125 -3.44 -1.64 8.85
CA LEU A 125 -3.55 -1.79 7.40
C LEU A 125 -4.65 -0.90 6.80
N GLU A 126 -5.79 -0.76 7.47
CA GLU A 126 -6.85 0.14 7.03
C GLU A 126 -6.42 1.61 7.08
N GLU A 127 -5.74 2.02 8.16
CA GLU A 127 -5.18 3.37 8.23
C GLU A 127 -4.14 3.62 7.13
N LEU A 128 -3.26 2.67 6.82
CA LEU A 128 -2.32 2.80 5.69
C LEU A 128 -3.02 2.89 4.34
N LYS A 129 -4.15 2.21 4.17
CA LYS A 129 -4.97 2.25 2.96
C LYS A 129 -5.50 3.67 2.73
N ILE A 130 -5.98 4.32 3.79
CA ILE A 130 -6.44 5.73 3.78
C ILE A 130 -5.27 6.67 3.42
N LEU A 131 -4.07 6.43 3.95
CA LEU A 131 -2.87 7.22 3.63
C LEU A 131 -2.32 6.99 2.21
N ASN A 132 -2.93 6.08 1.43
CA ASN A 132 -2.50 5.74 0.09
C ASN A 132 -1.00 5.39 -0.01
N LEU A 133 -0.43 4.77 1.04
CA LEU A 133 1.01 4.48 1.14
C LEU A 133 1.58 3.85 -0.14
N LEU A 134 0.89 2.86 -0.70
CA LEU A 134 1.34 2.17 -1.92
C LEU A 134 1.46 3.14 -3.13
N LYS A 135 0.60 4.15 -3.22
CA LYS A 135 0.56 5.14 -4.31
C LYS A 135 1.62 6.24 -4.20
N TRP A 136 2.25 6.45 -3.04
CA TRP A 136 3.31 7.45 -2.90
C TRP A 136 4.40 7.31 -3.99
N LYS A 137 5.02 8.43 -4.37
CA LYS A 137 6.16 8.45 -5.31
C LYS A 137 7.32 7.66 -4.74
N ALA A 138 8.22 7.20 -5.61
CA ALA A 138 9.39 6.44 -5.16
C ALA A 138 10.41 7.34 -4.45
N LYS A 139 10.55 8.60 -4.90
CA LYS A 139 11.52 9.55 -4.39
C LYS A 139 10.88 10.92 -4.16
N TYR A 140 11.24 11.55 -3.06
CA TYR A 140 10.87 12.91 -2.69
C TYR A 140 12.16 13.66 -2.33
N ILE A 141 12.72 14.41 -3.28
CA ILE A 141 14.01 15.09 -3.09
C ILE A 141 13.79 16.60 -3.19
N GLU A 142 14.25 17.33 -2.18
CA GLU A 142 14.47 18.76 -2.26
C GLU A 142 15.94 19.02 -2.65
N THR A 143 16.13 19.68 -3.79
CA THR A 143 17.47 19.95 -4.32
C THR A 143 18.03 21.24 -3.73
N GLY A 144 19.33 21.27 -3.43
CA GLY A 144 20.02 22.47 -2.93
C GLY A 144 20.05 22.61 -1.41
N VAL A 145 19.64 21.56 -0.69
CA VAL A 145 19.76 21.43 0.76
C VAL A 145 20.77 20.30 1.04
N CYS A 146 21.83 20.56 1.80
CA CYS A 146 22.91 19.60 2.05
C CYS A 146 22.79 18.88 3.39
N ASP A 147 22.11 19.50 4.36
CA ASP A 147 21.85 19.01 5.70
C ASP A 147 20.34 18.96 5.96
N GLY A 148 19.87 17.97 6.69
CA GLY A 148 18.46 17.90 7.05
C GLY A 148 17.98 16.48 7.30
N THR A 149 16.73 16.21 6.94
CA THR A 149 16.04 14.98 7.30
C THR A 149 15.93 14.04 6.10
N GLN A 150 16.46 12.84 6.26
CA GLN A 150 16.30 11.73 5.34
C GLN A 150 15.32 10.72 5.92
N TRP A 151 14.57 10.09 5.04
CA TRP A 151 13.66 9.02 5.43
C TRP A 151 13.58 7.95 4.36
N SER A 152 13.27 6.73 4.79
CA SER A 152 12.93 5.65 3.87
C SER A 152 11.80 4.78 4.41
N VAL A 153 11.01 4.23 3.49
CA VAL A 153 9.97 3.24 3.78
C VAL A 153 10.14 2.09 2.81
N GLU A 154 10.39 0.90 3.33
CA GLU A 154 10.43 -0.36 2.60
C GLU A 154 9.21 -1.22 2.97
N ILE A 155 8.47 -1.66 1.96
CA ILE A 155 7.26 -2.46 2.10
C ILE A 155 7.50 -3.81 1.45
N LEU A 156 7.61 -4.85 2.26
CA LEU A 156 7.80 -6.22 1.81
C LEU A 156 6.43 -6.88 1.63
N THR A 157 6.16 -7.40 0.44
CA THR A 157 4.92 -8.12 0.10
C THR A 157 5.21 -9.55 -0.35
N GLU A 158 4.16 -10.34 -0.64
CA GLU A 158 4.30 -11.73 -1.10
C GLU A 158 5.18 -11.97 -2.33
N GLY A 159 5.34 -11.00 -3.21
CA GLY A 159 6.11 -11.19 -4.44
C GLY A 159 7.03 -10.04 -4.81
N ARG A 160 7.20 -9.03 -3.95
CA ARG A 160 8.10 -7.88 -4.22
C ARG A 160 8.43 -7.09 -2.96
N SER A 161 9.52 -6.33 -3.04
CA SER A 161 9.82 -5.23 -2.12
C SER A 161 9.57 -3.89 -2.83
N ILE A 162 9.02 -2.92 -2.09
CA ILE A 162 8.73 -1.57 -2.58
C ILE A 162 9.51 -0.59 -1.71
N LYS A 163 10.37 0.22 -2.32
CA LYS A 163 11.16 1.24 -1.61
C LYS A 163 10.66 2.63 -1.96
N LYS A 164 10.55 3.47 -0.94
CA LYS A 164 10.22 4.89 -1.01
C LYS A 164 11.21 5.63 -0.14
N ASN A 165 11.69 6.77 -0.59
CA ASN A 165 12.61 7.56 0.21
C ASN A 165 12.43 9.04 -0.07
N GLY A 166 12.95 9.85 0.83
CA GLY A 166 13.07 11.27 0.59
C GLY A 166 14.22 11.89 1.35
N ASP A 167 14.52 13.10 0.89
CA ASP A 167 15.60 13.96 1.36
C ASP A 167 15.01 15.36 1.42
N ASN A 168 14.73 15.81 2.64
CA ASN A 168 14.06 17.07 2.99
C ASN A 168 12.66 17.31 2.38
N LYS A 169 12.18 16.39 1.54
CA LYS A 169 10.85 16.42 0.94
C LYS A 169 10.05 15.19 1.33
N PHE A 170 8.76 15.42 1.56
CA PHE A 170 7.87 14.43 2.15
C PHE A 170 6.57 14.32 1.35
N PRO A 171 5.90 13.16 1.39
CA PRO A 171 4.49 13.03 1.00
C PRO A 171 3.60 13.94 1.86
N GLU A 172 2.46 14.36 1.31
CA GLU A 172 1.48 15.19 2.02
C GLU A 172 1.00 14.50 3.31
N GLU A 173 0.85 13.18 3.28
CA GLU A 173 0.38 12.38 4.40
C GLU A 173 1.48 11.96 5.39
N TRP A 174 2.71 12.46 5.26
CA TRP A 174 3.87 12.03 6.05
C TRP A 174 3.64 12.12 7.56
N GLN A 175 3.08 13.23 8.04
CA GLN A 175 2.82 13.43 9.47
C GLN A 175 1.75 12.47 10.02
N LEU A 176 0.79 12.05 9.19
CA LEU A 176 -0.18 11.02 9.56
C LEU A 176 0.49 9.64 9.63
N PHE A 177 1.38 9.33 8.68
CA PHE A 177 2.16 8.09 8.70
C PHE A 177 3.05 7.99 9.94
N CYS A 178 3.78 9.05 10.29
CA CYS A 178 4.59 9.09 11.51
C CYS A 178 3.73 8.86 12.77
N ARG A 179 2.57 9.51 12.88
CA ARG A 179 1.63 9.28 14.00
C ARG A 179 1.13 7.86 14.06
N LEU A 180 0.85 7.23 12.92
CA LEU A 180 0.43 5.84 12.85
C LEU A 180 1.52 4.89 13.35
N LEU A 181 2.78 5.12 12.96
CA LEU A 181 3.92 4.36 13.47
C LEU A 181 4.09 4.54 14.99
N ARG A 182 3.91 5.77 15.51
CA ARG A 182 3.92 6.02 16.96
C ARG A 182 2.81 5.27 17.68
N LYS A 183 1.59 5.27 17.13
CA LYS A 183 0.43 4.58 17.70
C LYS A 183 0.67 3.07 17.78
N ILE A 184 1.12 2.45 16.68
CA ILE A 184 1.32 0.99 16.68
C ILE A 184 2.54 0.56 17.50
N THR A 185 3.60 1.37 17.57
CA THR A 185 4.82 1.04 18.34
C THR A 185 4.76 1.51 19.80
N ASN A 186 3.90 2.47 20.14
CA ASN A 186 3.92 3.22 21.39
C ASN A 186 5.30 3.85 21.69
N ARG A 187 5.99 4.28 20.63
CA ARG A 187 7.33 4.90 20.66
C ARG A 187 7.36 6.11 19.72
N LYS A 188 8.37 6.96 19.84
CA LYS A 188 8.54 8.17 19.04
C LYS A 188 8.98 7.83 17.60
N PHE A 189 8.49 8.54 16.59
CA PHE A 189 8.96 8.40 15.21
C PHE A 189 8.73 9.74 14.50
N GLN A 190 9.79 10.50 14.24
CA GLN A 190 9.68 11.86 13.69
C GLN A 190 10.97 12.34 13.03
#